data_AF-A0A0P8ALT6-F1
#
_entry.id   AF-A0A0P8ALT6-F1
#
_cell.length_a   1.000
_cell.length_b   1.000
_cell.length_c   1.000
_cell.angle_alpha   90.00
_cell.angle_beta   90.00
_cell.angle_gamma   90.00
#
_symmetry.space_group_name_H-M   'P 1'
#
loop_
_entity.id
_entity.type
_entity.pdbx_description
1 polymer ?
#
loop_
_entity_poly.entity_id
_entity_poly.type
_entity_poly.pdbx_seq_one_letter_code
_entity_poly.pdbx_strand_id
1 'polypeptide(L)'
;MTDIEKIETRLSRALDRIAAAAGKLATPAAPAAPEDEDATRLRAELEAERAKTAQLNERVNAVRQRQDSSVASMERRLARMTEQLDLQSLEMLRLKKANSKLIEANRQLREGREAQVIEPSAINRSLVAELEALRAERASELAEMEDVLGELKPLMNTGERDA
;
A
#
# COMPACT_ATOMS: atom_id res chain seq x y z
N MET A 1 77.35 -55.93 -13.43
CA MET A 1 76.26 -56.92 -13.27
C MET A 1 75.59 -56.80 -11.91
N THR A 2 76.33 -56.62 -10.81
CA THR A 2 75.80 -56.50 -9.44
C THR A 2 74.88 -55.30 -9.16
N ASP A 3 75.02 -54.19 -9.90
CA ASP A 3 74.16 -53.01 -9.71
C ASP A 3 72.79 -53.16 -10.38
N ILE A 4 72.69 -53.96 -11.45
CA ILE A 4 71.43 -54.24 -12.14
C ILE A 4 70.54 -55.11 -11.24
N GLU A 5 71.10 -56.14 -10.60
CA GLU A 5 70.38 -57.02 -9.66
C GLU A 5 69.85 -56.25 -8.42
N LYS A 6 70.62 -55.26 -7.93
CA LYS A 6 70.17 -54.36 -6.84
C LYS A 6 69.03 -53.44 -7.27
N ILE A 7 69.04 -52.98 -8.52
CA ILE A 7 67.96 -52.15 -9.06
C ILE A 7 66.70 -53.00 -9.26
N GLU A 8 66.83 -54.22 -9.77
CA GLU A 8 65.71 -55.16 -9.94
C GLU A 8 65.06 -55.53 -8.60
N THR A 9 65.84 -55.82 -7.57
CA THR A 9 65.31 -56.10 -6.22
C THR A 9 64.66 -54.89 -5.55
N ARG A 10 65.13 -53.66 -5.84
CA ARG A 10 64.44 -52.43 -5.38
C ARG A 10 63.15 -52.19 -6.16
N LEU A 11 63.15 -52.46 -7.46
CA LEU A 11 62.00 -52.23 -8.32
C LEU A 11 60.86 -53.21 -7.97
N SER A 12 61.16 -54.49 -7.81
CA SER A 12 60.18 -55.49 -7.38
C SER A 12 59.57 -55.14 -6.02
N ARG A 13 60.40 -54.75 -5.04
CA ARG A 13 59.90 -54.31 -3.73
C ARG A 13 59.05 -53.03 -3.79
N ALA A 14 59.37 -52.10 -4.70
CA ALA A 14 58.56 -50.91 -4.91
C ALA A 14 57.22 -51.25 -5.57
N LEU A 15 57.22 -52.15 -6.55
CA LEU A 15 56.02 -52.64 -7.22
C LEU A 15 55.11 -53.44 -6.26
N ASP A 16 55.66 -54.30 -5.41
CA ASP A 16 54.91 -55.01 -4.37
C ASP A 16 54.25 -54.03 -3.39
N ARG A 17 54.96 -52.96 -3.02
CA ARG A 17 54.43 -51.92 -2.13
C ARG A 17 53.32 -51.11 -2.80
N ILE A 18 53.44 -50.84 -4.11
CA ILE A 18 52.40 -50.18 -4.91
C ILE A 18 51.20 -51.12 -5.07
N ALA A 19 51.41 -52.40 -5.33
CA ALA A 19 50.34 -53.41 -5.43
C ALA A 19 49.58 -53.55 -4.10
N ALA A 20 50.30 -53.56 -2.97
CA ALA A 20 49.69 -53.56 -1.64
C ALA A 20 48.93 -52.27 -1.33
N ALA A 21 49.44 -51.11 -1.75
CA ALA A 21 48.74 -49.84 -1.59
C ALA A 21 47.51 -49.72 -2.51
N ALA A 22 47.63 -50.17 -3.76
CA ALA A 22 46.54 -50.25 -4.72
C ALA A 22 45.46 -51.23 -4.25
N GLY A 23 45.84 -52.36 -3.65
CA GLY A 23 44.90 -53.30 -3.02
C GLY A 23 44.11 -52.67 -1.87
N LYS A 24 44.73 -51.78 -1.08
CA LYS A 24 44.04 -51.01 -0.01
C LYS A 24 43.12 -49.92 -0.55
N LEU A 25 43.46 -49.32 -1.69
CA LEU A 25 42.63 -48.33 -2.40
C LEU A 25 41.48 -48.98 -3.18
N ALA A 26 41.69 -50.20 -3.68
CA ALA A 26 40.72 -51.01 -4.42
C ALA A 26 39.90 -51.94 -3.50
N THR A 27 40.21 -51.97 -2.20
CA THR A 27 39.26 -52.50 -1.23
C THR A 27 38.06 -51.55 -1.29
N PRO A 28 36.85 -52.03 -1.59
CA PRO A 28 35.67 -51.19 -1.49
C PRO A 28 35.71 -50.59 -0.08
N ALA A 29 35.42 -49.29 0.03
CA ALA A 29 35.11 -48.70 1.33
C ALA A 29 34.24 -49.71 2.08
N ALA A 30 34.63 -50.02 3.32
CA ALA A 30 33.83 -50.85 4.23
C ALA A 30 32.35 -50.49 4.04
N PRO A 31 31.43 -51.49 4.07
CA PRO A 31 30.02 -51.26 3.76
C PRO A 31 29.61 -49.98 4.48
N ALA A 32 29.09 -49.02 3.70
CA ALA A 32 28.70 -47.72 4.19
C ALA A 32 28.13 -47.91 5.59
N ALA A 33 28.78 -47.29 6.58
CA ALA A 33 28.23 -47.25 7.93
C ALA A 33 26.74 -46.93 7.78
N PRO A 34 25.84 -47.64 8.48
CA PRO A 34 24.40 -47.42 8.33
C PRO A 34 24.21 -45.91 8.38
N GLU A 35 23.59 -45.32 7.34
CA GLU A 35 23.41 -43.88 7.27
C GLU A 35 23.02 -43.39 8.66
N ASP A 36 23.90 -42.62 9.31
CA ASP A 36 23.77 -42.28 10.74
C ASP A 36 22.31 -41.93 10.99
N GLU A 37 21.64 -42.67 11.88
CA GLU A 37 20.22 -42.42 12.18
C GLU A 37 20.02 -40.94 12.59
N ASP A 38 21.05 -40.33 13.17
CA ASP A 38 21.13 -38.90 13.45
C ASP A 38 21.15 -38.03 12.18
N ALA A 39 21.86 -38.41 11.12
CA ALA A 39 21.88 -37.68 9.85
C ALA A 39 20.53 -37.74 9.13
N THR A 40 19.82 -38.87 9.20
CA THR A 40 18.46 -38.98 8.63
C THR A 40 17.44 -38.20 9.45
N ARG A 41 17.55 -38.24 10.79
CA ARG A 41 16.72 -37.44 11.70
C ARG A 41 16.92 -35.93 11.53
N LEU A 42 18.17 -35.47 11.47
CA LEU A 42 18.50 -34.06 11.23
C LEU A 42 17.98 -33.58 9.86
N ARG A 43 18.05 -34.42 8.82
CA ARG A 43 17.45 -34.09 7.51
C ARG A 43 15.93 -33.95 7.61
N ALA A 44 15.25 -34.83 8.33
CA ALA A 44 13.80 -34.74 8.54
C ALA A 44 13.40 -33.48 9.34
N GLU A 45 14.17 -33.12 10.38
CA GLU A 45 13.98 -31.88 11.14
C GLU A 45 14.20 -30.63 10.26
N LEU A 46 15.21 -30.65 9.38
CA LEU A 46 15.48 -29.58 8.42
C LEU A 46 14.36 -29.40 7.40
N GLU A 47 13.83 -30.50 6.86
CA GLU A 47 12.68 -30.45 5.94
C GLU A 47 11.41 -29.97 6.65
N ALA A 48 11.20 -30.36 7.91
CA ALA A 48 10.09 -29.85 8.72
C ALA A 48 10.21 -28.34 9.00
N GLU A 49 11.40 -27.84 9.31
CA GLU A 49 11.64 -26.40 9.47
C GLU A 49 11.52 -25.63 8.15
N ARG A 50 11.99 -26.21 7.02
CA ARG A 50 11.76 -25.64 5.69
C ARG A 50 10.27 -25.54 5.33
N ALA A 51 9.48 -26.56 5.65
CA ALA A 51 8.04 -26.54 5.44
C ALA A 51 7.35 -25.47 6.32
N LYS A 52 7.74 -25.34 7.59
CA LYS A 52 7.23 -24.28 8.48
C LYS A 52 7.60 -22.89 7.99
N THR A 53 8.85 -22.67 7.59
CA THR A 53 9.30 -21.37 7.07
C THR A 53 8.60 -21.01 5.76
N ALA A 54 8.38 -21.96 4.86
CA ALA A 54 7.57 -21.75 3.66
C ALA A 54 6.13 -21.32 4.01
N GLN A 55 5.48 -22.03 4.95
CA GLN A 55 4.13 -21.67 5.41
C GLN A 55 4.07 -20.29 6.07
N LEU A 56 5.07 -19.94 6.89
CA LEU A 56 5.15 -18.64 7.53
C LEU A 56 5.38 -17.53 6.50
N ASN A 57 6.23 -17.75 5.50
CA ASN A 57 6.45 -16.80 4.41
C ASN A 57 5.18 -16.58 3.59
N GLU A 58 4.44 -17.65 3.28
CA GLU A 58 3.14 -17.54 2.59
C GLU A 58 2.13 -16.75 3.42
N ARG A 59 2.03 -17.02 4.72
CA ARG A 59 1.17 -16.25 5.65
C ARG A 59 1.57 -14.79 5.73
N VAL A 60 2.86 -14.49 5.83
CA VAL A 60 3.37 -13.11 5.86
C VAL A 60 3.06 -12.39 4.55
N ASN A 61 3.23 -13.04 3.40
CA ASN A 61 2.89 -12.48 2.10
C ASN A 61 1.38 -12.22 1.97
N ALA A 62 0.55 -13.16 2.41
CA ALA A 62 -0.90 -12.98 2.43
C ALA A 62 -1.33 -11.83 3.35
N VAL A 63 -0.71 -11.69 4.52
CA VAL A 63 -0.96 -10.56 5.44
C VAL A 63 -0.51 -9.24 4.81
N ARG A 64 0.69 -9.18 4.22
CA ARG A 64 1.19 -8.00 3.51
C ARG A 64 0.25 -7.57 2.40
N GLN A 65 -0.17 -8.50 1.54
CA GLN A 65 -1.11 -8.18 0.45
C GLN A 65 -2.46 -7.65 0.96
N ARG A 66 -2.96 -8.18 2.09
CA ARG A 66 -4.17 -7.63 2.74
C ARG A 66 -3.94 -6.24 3.33
N GLN A 67 -2.78 -6.01 3.95
CA GLN A 67 -2.42 -4.70 4.48
C GLN A 67 -2.25 -3.69 3.35
N ASP A 68 -1.51 -4.01 2.30
CA ASP A 68 -1.29 -3.14 1.14
C ASP A 68 -2.60 -2.77 0.45
N SER A 69 -3.51 -3.74 0.28
CA SER A 69 -4.84 -3.47 -0.30
C SER A 69 -5.73 -2.61 0.61
N SER A 70 -5.65 -2.80 1.94
CA SER A 70 -6.34 -1.97 2.92
C SER A 70 -5.79 -0.55 2.94
N VAL A 71 -4.47 -0.39 2.98
CA VAL A 71 -3.78 0.91 2.93
C VAL A 71 -4.13 1.64 1.63
N ALA A 72 -4.02 0.99 0.48
CA ALA A 72 -4.40 1.58 -0.81
C ALA A 72 -5.89 1.97 -0.88
N SER A 73 -6.77 1.27 -0.16
CA SER A 73 -8.19 1.65 -0.04
C SER A 73 -8.36 2.90 0.84
N MET A 74 -7.66 2.94 1.98
CA MET A 74 -7.68 4.09 2.88
C MET A 74 -7.08 5.34 2.25
N GLU A 75 -5.94 5.23 1.56
CA GLU A 75 -5.31 6.33 0.84
C GLU A 75 -6.25 6.90 -0.23
N ARG A 76 -6.92 6.04 -1.00
CA ARG A 76 -7.94 6.49 -1.96
C ARG A 76 -9.12 7.20 -1.30
N ARG A 77 -9.55 6.76 -0.11
CA ARG A 77 -10.61 7.43 0.65
C ARG A 77 -10.15 8.79 1.18
N LEU A 78 -8.92 8.87 1.71
CA LEU A 78 -8.32 10.11 2.20
C LEU A 78 -8.17 11.13 1.08
N ALA A 79 -7.69 10.71 -0.10
CA ALA A 79 -7.58 11.58 -1.27
C ALA A 79 -8.94 12.18 -1.66
N ARG A 80 -9.99 11.36 -1.72
CA ARG A 80 -11.36 11.84 -2.01
C ARG A 80 -11.88 12.82 -0.95
N MET A 81 -11.72 12.50 0.33
CA MET A 81 -12.16 13.37 1.43
C MET A 81 -11.42 14.71 1.43
N THR A 82 -10.13 14.70 1.07
CA THR A 82 -9.33 15.93 0.96
C THR A 82 -9.84 16.81 -0.19
N GLU A 83 -10.12 16.21 -1.35
CA GLU A 83 -10.70 16.92 -2.50
C GLU A 83 -12.08 17.51 -2.17
N GLN A 84 -12.94 16.76 -1.47
CA GLN A 84 -14.24 17.27 -0.99
C GLN A 84 -14.07 18.46 -0.03
N LEU A 85 -13.14 18.39 0.92
CA LEU A 85 -12.85 19.49 1.84
C LEU A 85 -12.35 20.75 1.12
N ASP A 86 -11.53 20.60 0.08
CA ASP A 86 -11.04 21.72 -0.72
C ASP A 86 -12.18 22.40 -1.50
N LEU A 87 -13.09 21.61 -2.10
CA LEU A 87 -14.27 22.11 -2.79
C LEU A 87 -15.20 22.87 -1.83
N GLN A 88 -15.53 22.28 -0.68
CA GLN A 88 -16.36 22.91 0.34
C GLN A 88 -15.72 24.19 0.89
N SER A 89 -14.39 24.22 1.05
CA SER A 89 -13.67 25.42 1.49
C SER A 89 -13.82 26.57 0.48
N LEU A 90 -13.73 26.25 -0.81
CA LEU A 90 -13.90 27.23 -1.89
C LEU A 90 -15.34 27.77 -1.95
N GLU A 91 -16.33 26.92 -1.74
CA GLU A 91 -17.74 27.31 -1.67
C GLU A 91 -18.04 28.19 -0.46
N MET A 92 -17.51 27.82 0.71
CA MET A 92 -17.63 28.63 1.92
C MET A 92 -17.03 30.03 1.73
N LEU A 93 -15.90 30.14 1.02
CA LEU A 93 -15.30 31.44 0.68
C LEU A 93 -16.20 32.27 -0.25
N ARG A 94 -16.85 31.65 -1.23
CA ARG A 94 -17.81 32.33 -2.12
C ARG A 94 -19.02 32.84 -1.34
N LEU A 95 -19.60 32.01 -0.47
CA LEU A 95 -20.71 32.41 0.40
C LEU A 95 -20.33 33.56 1.32
N LYS A 96 -19.17 33.47 2.00
CA LYS A 96 -18.67 34.55 2.87
C LYS A 96 -18.52 35.86 2.11
N LYS A 97 -17.99 35.84 0.89
CA LYS A 97 -17.84 37.03 0.04
C LYS A 97 -19.18 37.61 -0.39
N ALA A 98 -20.16 36.78 -0.74
CA ALA A 98 -21.49 37.25 -1.10
C ALA A 98 -22.21 37.86 0.11
N ASN A 99 -22.08 37.23 1.28
CA ASN A 99 -22.64 37.72 2.53
C ASN A 99 -21.99 39.04 2.96
N SER A 100 -20.66 39.20 2.86
CA SER A 100 -19.99 40.46 3.19
C SER A 100 -20.46 41.62 2.31
N LYS A 101 -20.66 41.37 1.00
CA LYS A 101 -21.24 42.36 0.07
C LYS A 101 -22.67 42.75 0.47
N LEU A 102 -23.47 41.77 0.88
CA LEU A 102 -24.85 41.99 1.33
C LEU A 102 -24.90 42.81 2.62
N ILE A 103 -24.02 42.51 3.60
CA ILE A 103 -23.88 43.31 4.83
C ILE A 103 -23.50 44.76 4.48
N GLU A 104 -22.52 44.95 3.60
CA GLU A 104 -22.07 46.28 3.20
C GLU A 104 -23.17 47.07 2.48
N ALA A 105 -23.91 46.43 1.56
CA ALA A 105 -25.03 47.07 0.88
C ALA A 105 -26.16 47.44 1.86
N ASN A 106 -26.47 46.57 2.81
CA ASN A 106 -27.46 46.87 3.86
C ASN A 106 -27.02 48.02 4.77
N ARG A 107 -25.72 48.10 5.10
CA ARG A 107 -25.16 49.23 5.84
C ARG A 107 -25.35 50.54 5.07
N GLN A 108 -24.99 50.57 3.78
CA GLN A 108 -25.15 51.77 2.94
C GLN A 108 -26.63 52.22 2.87
N LEU A 109 -27.56 51.27 2.77
CA LEU A 109 -29.00 51.59 2.80
C LEU A 109 -29.46 52.16 4.14
N ARG A 110 -28.95 51.64 5.25
CA ARG A 110 -29.27 52.14 6.60
C ARG A 110 -28.75 53.55 6.81
N GLU A 111 -27.49 53.80 6.44
CA GLU A 111 -26.85 55.12 6.51
C GLU A 111 -27.60 56.13 5.62
N GLY A 112 -27.94 55.75 4.38
CA GLY A 112 -28.73 56.62 3.49
C GLY A 112 -30.14 56.89 4.01
N ARG A 113 -30.78 55.91 4.65
CA ARG A 113 -32.09 56.11 5.31
C ARG A 113 -31.99 57.07 6.49
N GLU A 114 -30.97 56.93 7.34
CA GLU A 114 -30.73 57.81 8.49
C GLU A 114 -30.43 59.25 8.07
N ALA A 115 -29.63 59.41 7.01
CA ALA A 115 -29.36 60.70 6.38
C ALA A 115 -30.55 61.27 5.59
N GLN A 116 -31.67 60.53 5.48
CA GLN A 116 -32.83 60.84 4.63
C GLN A 116 -32.50 61.06 3.14
N VAL A 117 -31.34 60.58 2.69
CA VAL A 117 -30.87 60.61 1.30
C VAL A 117 -30.59 59.18 0.87
N ILE A 118 -31.55 58.57 0.18
CA ILE A 118 -31.39 57.24 -0.41
C ILE A 118 -31.12 57.41 -1.89
N GLU A 119 -29.87 57.19 -2.29
CA GLU A 119 -29.47 57.14 -3.69
C GLU A 119 -30.14 55.93 -4.38
N PRO A 120 -30.83 56.11 -5.53
CA PRO A 120 -31.41 54.99 -6.28
C PRO A 120 -30.37 53.92 -6.65
N SER A 121 -29.12 54.34 -6.86
CA SER A 121 -28.00 53.44 -7.12
C SER A 121 -27.67 52.51 -5.93
N ALA A 122 -27.94 52.93 -4.69
CA ALA A 122 -27.74 52.11 -3.49
C ALA A 122 -28.77 50.97 -3.41
N ILE A 123 -30.03 51.25 -3.79
CA ILE A 123 -31.09 50.23 -3.89
C ILE A 123 -30.74 49.21 -4.97
N ASN A 124 -30.27 49.67 -6.14
CA ASN A 124 -29.83 48.75 -7.19
C ASN A 124 -28.63 47.89 -6.74
N ARG A 125 -27.66 48.47 -6.03
CA ARG A 125 -26.52 47.71 -5.47
C ARG A 125 -26.97 46.66 -4.43
N SER A 126 -27.95 46.99 -3.58
CA SER A 126 -28.47 46.02 -2.61
C SER A 126 -29.20 44.86 -3.27
N LEU A 127 -30.02 45.13 -4.28
CA LEU A 127 -30.73 44.09 -5.04
C LEU A 127 -29.75 43.18 -5.79
N VAL A 128 -28.68 43.74 -6.37
CA VAL A 128 -27.62 42.93 -6.98
C VAL A 128 -26.90 42.07 -5.94
N ALA A 129 -26.56 42.63 -4.77
CA ALA A 129 -25.92 41.88 -3.70
C ALA A 129 -26.82 40.75 -3.15
N GLU A 130 -28.13 40.98 -3.07
CA GLU A 130 -29.13 39.99 -2.68
C GLU A 130 -29.25 38.85 -3.69
N LEU A 131 -29.32 39.19 -4.99
CA LEU A 131 -29.30 38.17 -6.04
C LEU A 131 -27.99 37.37 -6.07
N GLU A 132 -26.84 38.02 -5.83
CA GLU A 132 -25.55 37.33 -5.71
C GLU A 132 -25.51 36.40 -4.49
N ALA A 133 -26.07 36.82 -3.35
CA ALA A 133 -26.17 35.99 -2.15
C ALA A 133 -27.07 34.77 -2.37
N LEU A 134 -28.28 34.96 -2.92
CA LEU A 134 -29.22 33.87 -3.21
C LEU A 134 -28.65 32.88 -4.23
N ARG A 135 -27.92 33.36 -5.24
CA ARG A 135 -27.23 32.49 -6.21
C ARG A 135 -26.11 31.69 -5.57
N ALA A 136 -25.34 32.30 -4.67
CA ALA A 136 -24.27 31.61 -3.96
C ALA A 136 -24.84 30.55 -3.00
N GLU A 137 -25.92 30.87 -2.29
CA GLU A 137 -26.67 29.93 -1.43
C GLU A 137 -27.19 28.75 -2.24
N ARG A 138 -27.89 29.03 -3.35
CA ARG A 138 -28.41 27.97 -4.22
C ARG A 138 -27.33 27.10 -4.83
N ALA A 139 -26.17 27.67 -5.17
CA ALA A 139 -25.04 26.89 -5.68
C ALA A 139 -24.47 25.97 -4.60
N SER A 140 -24.36 26.45 -3.35
CA SER A 140 -23.94 25.64 -2.20
C SER A 140 -24.92 24.49 -1.92
N GLU A 141 -26.23 24.76 -1.93
CA GLU A 141 -27.25 23.72 -1.74
C GLU A 141 -27.15 22.62 -2.81
N LEU A 142 -26.94 23.00 -4.08
CA LEU A 142 -26.82 22.04 -5.16
C LEU A 142 -25.55 21.19 -5.03
N ALA A 143 -24.43 21.80 -4.63
CA ALA A 143 -23.19 21.08 -4.37
C ALA A 143 -23.33 20.07 -3.21
N GLU A 144 -23.95 20.49 -2.10
CA GLU A 144 -24.27 19.60 -0.99
C GLU A 144 -25.19 18.44 -1.42
N MET A 145 -26.20 18.70 -2.25
CA MET A 145 -27.07 17.67 -2.79
C MET A 145 -26.33 16.70 -3.72
N GLU A 146 -25.44 17.20 -4.58
CA GLU A 146 -24.59 16.36 -5.44
C GLU A 146 -23.65 15.48 -4.64
N ASP A 147 -23.05 16.01 -3.57
CA ASP A 147 -22.22 15.25 -2.63
C ASP A 147 -23.02 14.13 -1.95
N VAL A 148 -24.19 14.45 -1.39
CA VAL A 148 -25.08 13.46 -0.74
C VAL A 148 -25.51 12.38 -1.74
N LEU A 149 -25.88 12.76 -2.97
CA LEU A 149 -26.23 11.80 -4.02
C LEU A 149 -25.03 10.94 -4.42
N GLY A 150 -23.83 11.53 -4.46
CA GLY A 150 -22.57 10.83 -4.70
C GLY A 150 -22.26 9.76 -3.66
N GLU A 151 -22.58 10.03 -2.38
CA GLU A 151 -22.43 9.07 -1.28
C GLU A 151 -23.53 8.00 -1.24
N LEU A 152 -24.77 8.36 -1.59
CA LEU A 152 -25.90 7.41 -1.60
C LEU A 152 -25.84 6.42 -2.78
N LYS A 153 -25.36 6.85 -3.95
CA LYS A 153 -25.27 6.03 -5.16
C LYS A 153 -24.51 4.70 -4.97
N PRO A 154 -23.32 4.65 -4.34
CA PRO A 154 -22.65 3.38 -4.07
C PRO A 154 -23.41 2.50 -3.08
N LEU A 155 -24.13 3.08 -2.10
CA LEU A 155 -24.93 2.32 -1.13
C LEU A 155 -26.14 1.65 -1.77
N MET A 156 -26.78 2.32 -2.73
CA MET A 156 -27.89 1.75 -3.51
C MET A 156 -27.42 0.61 -4.42
N ASN A 157 -26.28 0.80 -5.11
CA ASN A 157 -25.72 -0.22 -6.00
C ASN A 157 -25.17 -1.45 -5.24
N THR A 158 -24.79 -1.29 -3.97
CA THR A 158 -24.46 -2.44 -3.11
C THR A 158 -25.71 -3.18 -2.63
N GLY A 159 -26.81 -2.46 -2.35
CA GLY A 159 -28.09 -3.08 -1.96
C GLY A 159 -28.75 -3.90 -3.07
N GLU A 160 -28.58 -3.53 -4.34
CA GLU A 160 -29.07 -4.32 -5.50
C GLU A 160 -28.24 -5.57 -5.80
N ARG A 161 -27.02 -5.69 -5.28
CA ARG A 161 -26.17 -6.88 -5.49
C ARG A 161 -26.41 -7.99 -4.46
N ASP A 162 -27.07 -7.65 -3.36
CA ASP A 162 -27.38 -8.55 -2.25
C ASP A 162 -28.86 -9.02 -2.26
N ALA A 163 -29.64 -8.67 -3.29
CA ALA A 163 -31.03 -9.10 -3.53
C ALA A 163 -31.13 -9.95 -4.81
#